data_AF-A0A2M7E3X3-F1
#
_entry.id   AF-A0A2M7E3X3-F1
#
_cell.length_a   1.000
_cell.length_b   1.000
_cell.length_c   1.000
_cell.angle_alpha   90.00
_cell.angle_beta   90.00
_cell.angle_gamma   90.00
#
_symmetry.space_group_name_H-M   'P 1'
#
loop_
_entity.id
_entity.type
_entity.pdbx_description
1 polymer ?
#
loop_
_entity_poly.entity_id
_entity_poly.type
_entity_poly.pdbx_seq_one_letter_code
_entity_poly.pdbx_strand_id
1 'polypeptide(L)'
;MFDIFFIWQKIKKLFSRKDVIFIVILLIVYFITRLINLDKFPIFGDEGIYIRWAKTAWHDASWRFISLTDGRQPLQTWGTIPFLKLFPNNALLGGRMFAVATGLIGLTGIFALCFYLFGKKAAYWGVFFYILTPYFLFYDRMALMDSGVNTAFIWIWFFSILLVRTIRLDVALIFGLIAGLSLLSKSSVKLFIGLSALAPLLIFEQKKKDNVKKIINFFLLFLLVCFFAISIYNIQRLSPYMHYIAQKNGTFVRSFSQFLKNPMEGLIYHLQAVPEYVFIESGYILPFIGLFGLYLLFKKDRRLAIYLSIWLITSYLIIAVFSIVLYPRYVNFIAMLLIVPATYAVTRVNKVLSRTLIIIYILFVGYFNYTILFDFKKIPFPEIDQGQYINGGNSGWGAQEIIEIAREKAKSKPVLILAEGDFGMSGDVLSVFVNENDRINIKGYWPLNKEALISQQKELASNQVLVVYIYKKSYEPDLPLKLIKRFPKPKGETSMDLFELMP
;
A
#
# COMPACT_ATOMS: atom_id res chain seq x y z
N MET A 1 19.83 -34.11 -1.02
CA MET A 1 18.82 -34.12 -2.10
C MET A 1 17.58 -33.39 -1.64
N PHE A 2 17.02 -32.53 -2.49
CA PHE A 2 15.66 -32.02 -2.30
C PHE A 2 14.68 -33.19 -2.50
N ASP A 3 13.78 -33.41 -1.54
CA ASP A 3 12.75 -34.44 -1.60
C ASP A 3 11.40 -33.82 -1.24
N ILE A 4 10.55 -33.64 -2.25
CA ILE A 4 9.23 -33.04 -2.10
C ILE A 4 8.29 -33.92 -1.27
N PHE A 5 8.44 -35.25 -1.31
CA PHE A 5 7.61 -36.16 -0.54
C PHE A 5 7.95 -36.09 0.94
N PHE A 6 9.23 -35.94 1.29
CA PHE A 6 9.64 -35.71 2.67
C PHE A 6 9.09 -34.39 3.24
N ILE A 7 9.11 -33.31 2.44
CA ILE A 7 8.49 -32.02 2.82
C ILE A 7 6.99 -32.19 3.02
N TRP A 8 6.31 -32.86 2.08
CA TRP A 8 4.88 -33.14 2.17
C TRP A 8 4.52 -33.97 3.41
N GLN A 9 5.31 -34.99 3.73
CA GLN A 9 5.14 -35.80 4.95
C GLN A 9 5.32 -34.94 6.21
N LYS A 10 6.31 -34.03 6.25
CA LYS A 10 6.46 -33.08 7.36
C LYS A 10 5.25 -32.15 7.50
N ILE A 11 4.74 -31.61 6.40
CA ILE A 11 3.54 -30.75 6.40
C ILE A 11 2.34 -31.53 6.94
N LYS A 12 2.11 -32.77 6.46
CA LYS A 12 1.04 -33.65 6.97
C LYS A 12 1.16 -33.96 8.46
N LYS A 13 2.38 -34.05 9.00
CA LYS A 13 2.60 -34.23 10.45
C LYS A 13 2.31 -32.97 11.27
N LEU A 14 2.50 -31.78 10.69
CA LEU A 14 2.28 -30.49 11.37
C LEU A 14 0.82 -30.02 11.31
N PHE A 15 0.11 -30.31 10.22
CA PHE A 15 -1.25 -29.85 9.96
C PHE A 15 -2.22 -31.01 9.82
N SER A 16 -3.25 -31.02 10.68
CA SER A 16 -4.37 -31.95 10.60
C SER A 16 -5.35 -31.56 9.49
N ARG A 17 -6.30 -32.45 9.14
CA ARG A 17 -7.37 -32.12 8.19
C ARG A 17 -8.19 -30.89 8.63
N LYS A 18 -8.45 -30.74 9.94
CA LYS A 18 -9.16 -29.58 10.50
C LYS A 18 -8.38 -28.29 10.30
N ASP A 19 -7.06 -28.35 10.43
CA ASP A 19 -6.17 -27.21 10.20
C ASP A 19 -6.21 -26.74 8.74
N VAL A 20 -6.18 -27.68 7.79
CA VAL A 20 -6.29 -27.37 6.36
C VAL A 20 -7.62 -26.70 6.05
N ILE A 21 -8.74 -27.24 6.56
CA ILE A 21 -10.07 -26.62 6.41
C ILE A 21 -10.07 -25.19 6.96
N PHE A 22 -9.49 -24.99 8.15
CA PHE A 22 -9.43 -23.66 8.77
C PHE A 22 -8.59 -22.66 7.95
N ILE A 23 -7.44 -23.09 7.42
CA ILE A 23 -6.61 -22.27 6.53
C ILE A 23 -7.39 -21.92 5.25
N VAL A 24 -8.10 -22.89 4.66
CA VAL A 24 -8.95 -22.65 3.48
C VAL A 24 -10.05 -21.64 3.79
N ILE A 25 -10.71 -21.74 4.95
CA ILE A 25 -11.72 -20.76 5.39
C ILE A 25 -11.09 -19.37 5.51
N LEU A 26 -9.93 -19.23 6.14
CA LEU A 26 -9.24 -17.93 6.25
C LEU A 26 -8.87 -17.35 4.88
N LEU A 27 -8.43 -18.19 3.94
CA LEU A 27 -8.15 -17.76 2.56
C LEU A 27 -9.42 -17.31 1.84
N ILE A 28 -10.52 -18.04 1.99
CA ILE A 28 -11.82 -17.65 1.44
C ILE A 28 -12.25 -16.31 2.02
N VAL A 29 -12.16 -16.12 3.35
CA VAL A 29 -12.51 -14.84 4.00
C VAL A 29 -11.59 -13.72 3.52
N TYR A 30 -10.29 -13.97 3.33
CA TYR A 30 -9.38 -13.00 2.72
C TYR A 30 -9.87 -12.56 1.34
N PHE A 31 -10.11 -13.50 0.42
CA PHE A 31 -10.56 -13.15 -0.93
C PHE A 31 -11.94 -12.49 -0.94
N ILE A 32 -12.91 -12.97 -0.15
CA ILE A 32 -14.23 -12.34 -0.02
C ILE A 32 -14.08 -10.89 0.41
N THR A 33 -13.33 -10.63 1.47
CA THR A 33 -13.14 -9.27 1.99
C THR A 33 -12.32 -8.38 1.06
N ARG A 34 -11.41 -8.91 0.23
CA ARG A 34 -10.62 -8.10 -0.70
C ARG A 34 -11.29 -7.90 -2.06
N LEU A 35 -12.17 -8.80 -2.50
CA LEU A 35 -12.75 -8.77 -3.84
C LEU A 35 -14.17 -8.19 -3.91
N ILE A 36 -14.98 -8.28 -2.84
CA ILE A 36 -16.33 -7.71 -2.84
C ILE A 36 -16.25 -6.21 -3.14
N ASN A 37 -16.99 -5.73 -4.14
CA ASN A 37 -17.07 -4.31 -4.52
C ASN A 37 -15.70 -3.65 -4.76
N LEU A 38 -14.70 -4.42 -5.20
CA LEU A 38 -13.32 -3.94 -5.34
C LEU A 38 -13.19 -2.79 -6.33
N ASP A 39 -13.97 -2.76 -7.41
CA ASP A 39 -13.97 -1.71 -8.44
C ASP A 39 -15.01 -0.61 -8.19
N LYS A 40 -15.84 -0.73 -7.13
CA LYS A 40 -16.90 0.24 -6.82
C LYS A 40 -16.43 1.41 -5.96
N PHE A 41 -15.37 1.23 -5.17
CA PHE A 41 -14.77 2.34 -4.45
C PHE A 41 -14.23 3.36 -5.47
N PRO A 42 -14.52 4.66 -5.36
CA PRO A 42 -14.05 5.66 -6.32
C PRO A 42 -12.55 5.56 -6.54
N ILE A 43 -12.12 5.68 -7.79
CA ILE A 43 -10.69 5.67 -8.12
C ILE A 43 -9.99 6.84 -7.44
N PHE A 44 -8.85 6.58 -6.82
CA PHE A 44 -7.99 7.61 -6.26
C PHE A 44 -7.00 8.12 -7.33
N GLY A 45 -6.65 9.41 -7.29
CA GLY A 45 -5.76 10.06 -8.27
C GLY A 45 -4.46 9.28 -8.57
N ASP A 46 -3.76 8.82 -7.52
CA ASP A 46 -2.54 8.02 -7.69
C ASP A 46 -2.82 6.67 -8.40
N GLU A 47 -3.99 6.05 -8.22
CA GLU A 47 -4.33 4.82 -8.95
C GLU A 47 -4.42 5.08 -10.46
N GLY A 48 -4.93 6.26 -10.86
CA GLY A 48 -5.04 6.67 -12.25
C GLY A 48 -3.69 6.65 -12.97
N ILE A 49 -2.69 7.35 -12.40
CA ILE A 49 -1.36 7.41 -13.00
C ILE A 49 -0.64 6.06 -12.95
N TYR A 50 -0.77 5.30 -11.87
CA TYR A 50 -0.13 3.98 -11.75
C TYR A 50 -0.68 2.98 -12.76
N ILE A 51 -1.99 2.97 -12.97
CA ILE A 51 -2.63 2.13 -14.00
C ILE A 51 -2.21 2.60 -15.40
N ARG A 52 -2.18 3.91 -15.67
CA ARG A 52 -1.72 4.46 -16.95
C ARG A 52 -0.28 4.07 -17.26
N TRP A 53 0.64 4.20 -16.29
CA TRP A 53 2.02 3.75 -16.44
C TRP A 53 2.11 2.27 -16.77
N ALA A 54 1.33 1.42 -16.08
CA ALA A 54 1.29 0.00 -16.36
C ALA A 54 0.72 -0.30 -17.76
N LYS A 55 -0.34 0.39 -18.21
CA LYS A 55 -0.86 0.31 -19.58
C LYS A 55 0.21 0.71 -20.60
N THR A 56 0.96 1.79 -20.36
CA THR A 56 2.01 2.27 -21.26
C THR A 56 3.17 1.27 -21.34
N ALA A 57 3.69 0.84 -20.18
CA ALA A 57 4.77 -0.14 -20.08
C ALA A 57 4.41 -1.52 -20.63
N TRP A 58 3.12 -1.86 -20.65
CA TRP A 58 2.62 -3.07 -21.29
C TRP A 58 2.72 -2.97 -22.81
N HIS A 59 2.26 -1.88 -23.42
CA HIS A 59 2.22 -1.71 -24.87
C HIS A 59 3.56 -1.32 -25.50
N ASP A 60 4.45 -0.70 -24.71
CA ASP A 60 5.79 -0.34 -25.17
C ASP A 60 6.85 -0.71 -24.11
N ALA A 61 7.72 -1.65 -24.51
CA ALA A 61 8.79 -2.15 -23.65
C ALA A 61 9.84 -1.08 -23.29
N SER A 62 10.01 -0.04 -24.10
CA SER A 62 10.91 1.07 -23.81
C SER A 62 10.45 1.89 -22.60
N TRP A 63 9.14 1.89 -22.32
CA TRP A 63 8.50 2.58 -21.21
C TRP A 63 8.34 1.71 -19.95
N ARG A 64 9.02 0.56 -19.83
CA ARG A 64 8.96 -0.27 -18.61
C ARG A 64 9.39 0.47 -17.35
N PHE A 65 10.19 1.52 -17.47
CA PHE A 65 10.63 2.36 -16.35
C PHE A 65 9.92 3.72 -16.30
N ILE A 66 8.76 3.87 -16.95
CA ILE A 66 8.03 5.14 -17.04
C ILE A 66 7.75 5.77 -15.66
N SER A 67 7.49 4.97 -14.62
CA SER A 67 7.27 5.49 -13.26
C SER A 67 8.44 6.30 -12.71
N LEU A 68 9.66 6.07 -13.21
CA LEU A 68 10.84 6.83 -12.83
C LEU A 68 10.80 8.28 -13.34
N THR A 69 9.96 8.62 -14.34
CA THR A 69 9.75 10.02 -14.74
C THR A 69 9.11 10.84 -13.62
N ASP A 70 8.46 10.21 -12.64
CA ASP A 70 7.99 10.83 -11.38
C ASP A 70 8.83 10.44 -10.15
N GLY A 71 9.96 9.75 -10.35
CA GLY A 71 10.78 9.24 -9.25
C GLY A 71 10.12 8.10 -8.45
N ARG A 72 9.14 7.39 -9.01
CA ARG A 72 8.50 6.21 -8.39
C ARG A 72 9.17 4.92 -8.89
N GLN A 73 9.50 4.02 -7.97
CA GLN A 73 10.13 2.75 -8.32
C GLN A 73 9.17 1.82 -9.10
N PRO A 74 9.69 0.94 -9.98
CA PRO A 74 8.88 0.35 -11.05
C PRO A 74 8.12 -0.92 -10.67
N LEU A 75 8.30 -1.49 -9.48
CA LEU A 75 7.72 -2.79 -9.14
C LEU A 75 6.19 -2.79 -9.24
N GLN A 76 5.53 -1.71 -8.80
CA GLN A 76 4.09 -1.60 -8.93
C GLN A 76 3.64 -1.62 -10.40
N THR A 77 4.31 -0.81 -11.23
CA THR A 77 4.05 -0.75 -12.67
C THR A 77 4.18 -2.12 -13.30
N TRP A 78 5.26 -2.85 -13.02
CA TRP A 78 5.49 -4.20 -13.56
C TRP A 78 4.49 -5.23 -13.04
N GLY A 79 4.25 -5.23 -11.73
CA GLY A 79 3.34 -6.16 -11.07
C GLY A 79 1.89 -5.98 -11.48
N THR A 80 1.51 -4.80 -11.97
CA THR A 80 0.15 -4.51 -12.44
C THR A 80 -0.12 -5.05 -13.85
N ILE A 81 0.90 -5.14 -14.72
CA ILE A 81 0.76 -5.55 -16.13
C ILE A 81 0.03 -6.90 -16.31
N PRO A 82 0.37 -7.99 -15.59
CA PRO A 82 -0.33 -9.26 -15.73
C PRO A 82 -1.83 -9.15 -15.45
N PHE A 83 -2.24 -8.32 -14.50
CA PHE A 83 -3.65 -8.14 -14.16
C PHE A 83 -4.39 -7.28 -15.17
N LEU A 84 -3.75 -6.28 -15.78
CA LEU A 84 -4.34 -5.54 -16.90
C LEU A 84 -4.61 -6.45 -18.10
N LYS A 85 -3.76 -7.46 -18.34
CA LYS A 85 -4.00 -8.48 -19.37
C LYS A 85 -5.17 -9.41 -19.03
N LEU A 86 -5.36 -9.72 -17.74
CA LEU A 86 -6.48 -10.57 -17.28
C LEU A 86 -7.82 -9.82 -17.25
N PHE A 87 -7.78 -8.50 -17.04
CA PHE A 87 -8.97 -7.64 -16.93
C PHE A 87 -8.89 -6.43 -17.89
N PRO A 88 -8.78 -6.63 -19.22
CA PRO A 88 -8.53 -5.55 -20.17
C PRO A 88 -9.66 -4.50 -20.22
N ASN A 89 -10.91 -4.93 -19.99
CA ASN A 89 -12.09 -4.07 -19.99
C ASN A 89 -12.41 -3.43 -18.63
N ASN A 90 -11.63 -3.74 -17.58
CA ASN A 90 -11.78 -3.15 -16.25
C ASN A 90 -10.41 -2.91 -15.64
N ALA A 91 -9.74 -1.88 -16.15
CA ALA A 91 -8.37 -1.57 -15.75
C ALA A 91 -8.27 -1.15 -14.27
N LEU A 92 -9.34 -0.61 -13.66
CA LEU A 92 -9.37 -0.31 -12.22
C LEU A 92 -9.31 -1.60 -11.40
N LEU A 93 -10.14 -2.59 -11.74
CA LEU A 93 -10.07 -3.92 -11.14
C LEU A 93 -8.68 -4.54 -11.35
N GLY A 94 -8.17 -4.52 -12.58
CA GLY A 94 -6.82 -5.02 -12.90
C GLY A 94 -5.73 -4.36 -12.06
N GLY A 95 -5.78 -3.03 -11.90
CA GLY A 95 -4.88 -2.29 -11.02
C GLY A 95 -4.96 -2.73 -9.56
N ARG A 96 -6.17 -2.87 -9.02
CA ARG A 96 -6.40 -3.23 -7.62
C ARG A 96 -6.04 -4.69 -7.31
N MET A 97 -6.11 -5.59 -8.30
CA MET A 97 -5.67 -6.98 -8.14
C MET A 97 -4.18 -7.13 -7.80
N PHE A 98 -3.33 -6.17 -8.17
CA PHE A 98 -1.95 -6.14 -7.71
C PHE A 98 -1.87 -6.07 -6.18
N ALA A 99 -2.61 -5.16 -5.56
CA ALA A 99 -2.61 -5.01 -4.11
C ALA A 99 -3.24 -6.21 -3.38
N VAL A 100 -4.28 -6.82 -3.97
CA VAL A 100 -4.84 -8.08 -3.45
C VAL A 100 -3.80 -9.20 -3.50
N ALA A 101 -3.04 -9.31 -4.59
CA ALA A 101 -2.01 -10.32 -4.73
C ALA A 101 -0.84 -10.08 -3.75
N THR A 102 -0.37 -8.84 -3.59
CA THR A 102 0.68 -8.54 -2.61
C THR A 102 0.18 -8.75 -1.19
N GLY A 103 -1.04 -8.33 -0.87
CA GLY A 103 -1.64 -8.53 0.46
C GLY A 103 -1.75 -10.01 0.83
N LEU A 104 -2.01 -10.90 -0.14
CA LEU A 104 -1.98 -12.35 0.07
C LEU A 104 -0.57 -12.83 0.44
N ILE A 105 0.46 -12.32 -0.24
CA ILE A 105 1.85 -12.61 0.10
C ILE A 105 2.17 -12.07 1.51
N GLY A 106 1.66 -10.88 1.88
CA GLY A 106 1.75 -10.34 3.24
C GLY A 106 1.09 -11.24 4.29
N LEU A 107 -0.12 -11.75 4.00
CA LEU A 107 -0.85 -12.70 4.85
C LEU A 107 -0.02 -13.98 5.09
N THR A 108 0.62 -14.51 4.05
CA THR A 108 1.50 -15.68 4.21
C THR A 108 2.74 -15.37 5.05
N GLY A 109 3.27 -14.15 4.97
CA GLY A 109 4.36 -13.67 5.83
C GLY A 109 3.94 -13.60 7.31
N ILE A 110 2.75 -13.07 7.59
CA ILE A 110 2.19 -13.05 8.96
C ILE A 110 1.98 -14.47 9.49
N PHE A 111 1.42 -15.36 8.67
CA PHE A 111 1.25 -16.77 9.03
C PHE A 111 2.60 -17.40 9.37
N ALA A 112 3.60 -17.25 8.49
CA ALA A 112 4.93 -17.83 8.67
C ALA A 112 5.63 -17.30 9.92
N LEU A 113 5.62 -15.98 10.15
CA LEU A 113 6.25 -15.37 11.32
C LEU A 113 5.59 -15.81 12.63
N CYS A 114 4.26 -15.72 12.72
CA CYS A 114 3.53 -16.12 13.92
C CYS A 114 3.63 -17.62 14.17
N PHE A 115 3.61 -18.46 13.12
CA PHE A 115 3.85 -19.89 13.24
C PHE A 115 5.24 -20.18 13.80
N TYR A 116 6.27 -19.54 13.26
CA TYR A 116 7.65 -19.73 13.66
C TYR A 116 7.93 -19.25 15.09
N LEU A 117 7.36 -18.11 15.49
CA LEU A 117 7.58 -17.56 16.83
C LEU A 117 6.75 -18.26 17.91
N PHE A 118 5.48 -18.54 17.64
CA PHE A 118 4.49 -18.87 18.69
C PHE A 118 3.65 -20.11 18.37
N GLY A 119 3.86 -20.75 17.21
CA GLY A 119 3.20 -21.97 16.81
C GLY A 119 1.88 -21.78 16.05
N LYS A 120 1.27 -22.91 15.68
CA LYS A 120 0.10 -22.99 14.79
C LYS A 120 -1.10 -22.14 15.21
N LYS A 121 -1.48 -22.19 16.49
CA LYS A 121 -2.62 -21.42 17.01
C LYS A 121 -2.38 -19.92 16.88
N ALA A 122 -1.14 -19.46 17.06
CA ALA A 122 -0.79 -18.06 16.88
C ALA A 122 -0.85 -17.65 15.40
N ALA A 123 -0.37 -18.50 14.48
CA ALA A 123 -0.49 -18.23 13.05
C ALA A 123 -1.92 -17.93 12.61
N TYR A 124 -2.89 -18.70 13.13
CA TYR A 124 -4.32 -18.50 12.89
C TYR A 124 -4.83 -17.16 13.40
N TRP A 125 -4.49 -16.78 14.63
CA TRP A 125 -4.88 -15.49 15.19
C TRP A 125 -4.19 -14.31 14.50
N GLY A 126 -2.94 -14.47 14.08
CA GLY A 126 -2.22 -13.45 13.30
C GLY A 126 -2.89 -13.19 11.96
N VAL A 127 -3.24 -14.25 11.23
CA VAL A 127 -3.99 -14.12 9.97
C VAL A 127 -5.39 -13.55 10.20
N PHE A 128 -6.09 -13.97 11.27
CA PHE A 128 -7.39 -13.39 11.64
C PHE A 128 -7.30 -11.87 11.86
N PHE A 129 -6.32 -11.40 12.64
CA PHE A 129 -6.09 -9.96 12.82
C PHE A 129 -5.71 -9.26 11.51
N TYR A 130 -4.84 -9.85 10.68
CA TYR A 130 -4.48 -9.25 9.40
C TYR A 130 -5.69 -9.09 8.47
N ILE A 131 -6.55 -10.10 8.39
CA ILE A 131 -7.74 -10.07 7.53
C ILE A 131 -8.72 -9.00 7.99
N LEU A 132 -8.99 -8.90 9.31
CA LEU A 132 -10.07 -8.04 9.82
C LEU A 132 -9.61 -6.63 10.20
N THR A 133 -8.32 -6.33 10.23
CA THR A 133 -7.86 -4.98 10.56
C THR A 133 -8.15 -4.03 9.38
N PRO A 134 -8.93 -2.95 9.60
CA PRO A 134 -9.40 -2.09 8.51
C PRO A 134 -8.27 -1.47 7.69
N TYR A 135 -7.15 -1.14 8.35
CA TYR A 135 -5.95 -0.63 7.74
C TYR A 135 -5.46 -1.49 6.58
N PHE A 136 -5.28 -2.81 6.80
CA PHE A 136 -4.84 -3.72 5.74
C PHE A 136 -5.97 -4.05 4.78
N LEU A 137 -7.22 -4.10 5.26
CA LEU A 137 -8.36 -4.30 4.39
C LEU A 137 -8.43 -3.22 3.31
N PHE A 138 -8.31 -1.94 3.68
CA PHE A 138 -8.38 -0.84 2.73
C PHE A 138 -7.19 -0.81 1.77
N TYR A 139 -5.96 -0.83 2.28
CA TYR A 139 -4.77 -0.71 1.41
C TYR A 139 -4.48 -1.96 0.56
N ASP A 140 -4.96 -3.14 0.94
CA ASP A 140 -4.92 -4.34 0.07
C ASP A 140 -5.95 -4.28 -1.07
N ARG A 141 -6.82 -3.25 -1.10
CA ARG A 141 -7.87 -3.05 -2.10
C ARG A 141 -7.61 -1.87 -3.04
N MET A 142 -6.60 -1.06 -2.77
CA MET A 142 -6.26 0.11 -3.59
C MET A 142 -5.09 -0.22 -4.51
N ALA A 143 -5.11 0.24 -5.76
CA ALA A 143 -4.03 0.07 -6.72
C ALA A 143 -2.82 0.96 -6.37
N LEU A 144 -2.24 0.74 -5.20
CA LEU A 144 -1.11 1.45 -4.62
C LEU A 144 -0.01 0.46 -4.24
N MET A 145 1.23 0.95 -4.10
CA MET A 145 2.36 0.12 -3.67
C MET A 145 2.32 -0.24 -2.18
N ASP A 146 1.46 0.39 -1.37
CA ASP A 146 1.52 0.31 0.10
C ASP A 146 1.25 -1.11 0.64
N SER A 147 0.38 -1.91 0.01
CA SER A 147 0.21 -3.34 0.35
C SER A 147 1.50 -4.14 0.11
N GLY A 148 2.20 -3.88 -0.99
CA GLY A 148 3.48 -4.51 -1.29
C GLY A 148 4.62 -4.04 -0.38
N VAL A 149 4.62 -2.79 0.08
CA VAL A 149 5.58 -2.30 1.09
C VAL A 149 5.35 -2.99 2.43
N ASN A 150 4.10 -3.19 2.83
CA ASN A 150 3.75 -3.90 4.05
C ASN A 150 4.12 -5.40 3.97
N THR A 151 3.96 -5.98 2.77
CA THR A 151 4.44 -7.34 2.45
C THR A 151 5.96 -7.44 2.54
N ALA A 152 6.68 -6.47 1.97
CA ALA A 152 8.12 -6.38 2.10
C ALA A 152 8.54 -6.31 3.57
N PHE A 153 7.88 -5.46 4.35
CA PHE A 153 8.12 -5.29 5.77
C PHE A 153 8.05 -6.63 6.52
N ILE A 154 6.94 -7.37 6.42
CA ILE A 154 6.76 -8.61 7.19
C ILE A 154 7.76 -9.70 6.80
N TRP A 155 8.07 -9.83 5.51
CA TRP A 155 9.03 -10.83 5.04
C TRP A 155 10.46 -10.46 5.41
N ILE A 156 10.87 -9.21 5.27
CA ILE A 156 12.18 -8.72 5.74
C ILE A 156 12.31 -8.97 7.25
N TRP A 157 11.27 -8.68 8.02
CA TRP A 157 11.28 -8.88 9.47
C TRP A 157 11.30 -10.37 9.86
N PHE A 158 10.59 -11.23 9.14
CA PHE A 158 10.65 -12.67 9.34
C PHE A 158 12.04 -13.22 9.02
N PHE A 159 12.61 -12.85 7.86
CA PHE A 159 13.91 -13.33 7.42
C PHE A 159 15.06 -12.78 8.28
N SER A 160 14.94 -11.60 8.86
CA SER A 160 15.95 -11.10 9.81
C SER A 160 16.00 -11.97 11.07
N ILE A 161 14.84 -12.36 11.61
CA ILE A 161 14.72 -13.27 12.76
C ILE A 161 15.18 -14.69 12.39
N LEU A 162 14.83 -15.17 11.19
CA LEU A 162 15.21 -16.50 10.74
C LEU A 162 16.72 -16.60 10.50
N LEU A 163 17.32 -15.59 9.87
CA LEU A 163 18.75 -15.53 9.59
C LEU A 163 19.55 -15.54 10.89
N VAL A 164 19.19 -14.70 11.86
CA VAL A 164 19.95 -14.63 13.12
C VAL A 164 19.83 -15.90 13.96
N ARG A 165 18.71 -16.63 13.86
CA ARG A 165 18.51 -17.90 14.59
C ARG A 165 19.15 -19.11 13.90
N THR A 166 19.34 -19.07 12.59
CA THR A 166 19.81 -20.24 11.82
C THR A 166 21.23 -20.10 11.27
N ILE A 167 21.68 -18.88 10.98
CA ILE A 167 22.99 -18.56 10.39
C ILE A 167 23.25 -19.41 9.14
N ARG A 168 22.28 -19.45 8.22
CA ARG A 168 22.37 -20.21 6.98
C ARG A 168 22.49 -19.32 5.75
N LEU A 169 23.32 -19.74 4.79
CA LEU A 169 23.55 -19.03 3.53
C LEU A 169 22.28 -18.96 2.67
N ASP A 170 21.50 -20.03 2.55
CA ASP A 170 20.28 -20.06 1.75
C ASP A 170 19.23 -19.06 2.27
N VAL A 171 19.09 -18.95 3.60
CA VAL A 171 18.25 -17.93 4.23
C VAL A 171 18.73 -16.52 3.90
N ALA A 172 20.05 -16.27 3.92
CA ALA A 172 20.62 -14.97 3.55
C ALA A 172 20.37 -14.63 2.07
N LEU A 173 20.49 -15.61 1.16
CA LEU A 173 20.23 -15.41 -0.26
C LEU A 173 18.76 -15.06 -0.53
N ILE A 174 17.82 -15.82 0.04
CA ILE A 174 16.38 -15.54 -0.09
C ILE A 174 16.05 -14.17 0.52
N PHE A 175 16.63 -13.85 1.68
CA PHE A 175 16.45 -12.55 2.30
C PHE A 175 16.97 -11.41 1.40
N GLY A 176 18.16 -11.55 0.82
CA GLY A 176 18.73 -10.58 -0.13
C GLY A 176 17.84 -10.37 -1.37
N LEU A 177 17.27 -11.44 -1.92
CA LEU A 177 16.34 -11.36 -3.05
C LEU A 177 15.05 -10.62 -2.68
N ILE A 178 14.44 -10.96 -1.55
CA ILE A 178 13.22 -10.29 -1.06
C ILE A 178 13.51 -8.81 -0.80
N ALA A 179 14.62 -8.50 -0.12
CA ALA A 179 15.03 -7.13 0.17
C ALA A 179 15.28 -6.33 -1.12
N GLY A 180 15.94 -6.92 -2.11
CA GLY A 180 16.22 -6.29 -3.41
C GLY A 180 14.97 -6.03 -4.24
N LEU A 181 14.09 -7.03 -4.40
CA LEU A 181 12.80 -6.84 -5.07
C LEU A 181 11.98 -5.78 -4.34
N SER A 182 11.97 -5.79 -3.01
CA SER A 182 11.28 -4.80 -2.21
C SER A 182 11.84 -3.39 -2.38
N LEU A 183 13.14 -3.21 -2.62
CA LEU A 183 13.71 -1.88 -2.92
C LEU A 183 13.25 -1.30 -4.28
N LEU A 184 12.71 -2.14 -5.17
CA LEU A 184 12.04 -1.70 -6.39
C LEU A 184 10.58 -1.24 -6.14
N SER A 185 10.09 -1.30 -4.90
CA SER A 185 8.76 -0.81 -4.51
C SER A 185 8.78 0.64 -4.04
N LYS A 186 9.58 0.93 -3.01
CA LYS A 186 9.60 2.21 -2.31
C LYS A 186 10.91 2.36 -1.53
N SER A 187 11.39 3.59 -1.43
CA SER A 187 12.62 3.93 -0.71
C SER A 187 12.56 3.58 0.79
N SER A 188 11.36 3.57 1.38
CA SER A 188 11.13 3.26 2.78
C SER A 188 11.57 1.85 3.17
N VAL A 189 11.68 0.91 2.21
CA VAL A 189 12.19 -0.44 2.48
C VAL A 189 13.63 -0.43 3.03
N LYS A 190 14.43 0.60 2.71
CA LYS A 190 15.77 0.78 3.29
C LYS A 190 15.73 0.83 4.82
N LEU A 191 14.67 1.39 5.42
CA LEU A 191 14.48 1.40 6.86
C LEU A 191 14.38 -0.02 7.42
N PHE A 192 13.60 -0.90 6.78
CA PHE A 192 13.38 -2.27 7.24
C PHE A 192 14.67 -3.11 7.14
N ILE A 193 15.41 -2.94 6.05
CA ILE A 193 16.73 -3.57 5.90
C ILE A 193 17.67 -3.06 6.99
N GLY A 194 17.75 -1.75 7.21
CA GLY A 194 18.58 -1.16 8.27
C GLY A 194 18.25 -1.69 9.67
N LEU A 195 16.97 -1.74 10.03
CA LEU A 195 16.53 -2.29 11.33
C LEU A 195 16.83 -3.79 11.49
N SER A 196 16.97 -4.53 10.38
CA SER A 196 17.36 -5.95 10.42
C SER A 196 18.78 -6.16 10.94
N ALA A 197 19.66 -5.16 10.86
CA ALA A 197 21.00 -5.19 11.45
C ALA A 197 20.96 -5.34 13.00
N LEU A 198 19.82 -5.05 13.64
CA LEU A 198 19.61 -5.20 15.08
C LEU A 198 19.18 -6.62 15.48
N ALA A 199 18.97 -7.54 14.54
CA ALA A 199 18.59 -8.92 14.83
C ALA A 199 19.54 -9.66 15.81
N PRO A 200 20.87 -9.40 15.84
CA PRO A 200 21.78 -9.98 16.84
C PRO A 200 21.39 -9.77 18.31
N LEU A 201 20.53 -8.80 18.62
CA LEU A 201 19.94 -8.63 19.95
C LEU A 201 19.24 -9.91 20.45
N LEU A 202 18.78 -10.78 19.54
CA LEU A 202 18.17 -12.06 19.86
C LEU A 202 19.17 -13.14 20.34
N ILE A 203 20.48 -12.96 20.08
CA ILE A 203 21.51 -13.99 20.36
C ILE A 203 22.09 -13.89 21.78
N PHE A 204 22.04 -12.73 22.45
CA PHE A 204 22.80 -12.48 23.69
C PHE A 204 22.48 -13.43 24.86
N GLU A 205 23.07 -14.62 24.86
CA GLU A 205 23.03 -15.64 25.91
C GLU A 205 24.22 -15.56 26.87
N GLN A 206 24.10 -16.21 28.04
CA GLN A 206 25.11 -16.19 29.11
C GLN A 206 26.49 -16.75 28.68
N LYS A 207 26.58 -17.53 27.59
CA LYS A 207 27.84 -18.06 27.05
C LYS A 207 28.48 -17.10 26.04
N LYS A 208 29.34 -16.21 26.54
CA LYS A 208 29.90 -15.05 25.82
C LYS A 208 30.69 -15.38 24.54
N LYS A 209 31.46 -16.48 24.47
CA LYS A 209 32.34 -16.78 23.32
C LYS A 209 31.59 -17.23 22.05
N ASP A 210 30.57 -18.08 22.18
CA ASP A 210 29.82 -18.57 21.01
C ASP A 210 28.95 -17.47 20.38
N ASN A 211 28.53 -16.48 21.17
CA ASN A 211 27.75 -15.34 20.68
C ASN A 211 28.56 -14.49 19.70
N VAL A 212 29.84 -14.21 19.97
CA VAL A 212 30.68 -13.38 19.10
C VAL A 212 30.80 -14.00 17.72
N LYS A 213 31.08 -15.32 17.63
CA LYS A 213 31.15 -16.04 16.35
C LYS A 213 29.84 -15.98 15.58
N LYS A 214 28.70 -16.17 16.26
CA LYS A 214 27.38 -16.07 15.62
C LYS A 214 27.08 -14.65 15.13
N ILE A 215 27.46 -13.62 15.89
CA ILE A 215 27.29 -12.21 15.51
C ILE A 215 28.13 -11.89 14.26
N ILE A 216 29.40 -12.30 14.23
CA ILE A 216 30.28 -12.12 13.07
C ILE A 216 29.68 -12.83 11.84
N ASN A 217 29.30 -14.10 11.98
CA ASN A 217 28.70 -14.85 10.87
C ASN A 217 27.38 -14.22 10.40
N PHE A 218 26.55 -13.72 11.32
CA PHE A 218 25.34 -12.98 10.96
C PHE A 218 25.68 -11.75 10.11
N PHE A 219 26.64 -10.91 10.52
CA PHE A 219 26.98 -9.71 9.77
C PHE A 219 27.64 -10.01 8.42
N LEU A 220 28.42 -11.09 8.29
CA LEU A 220 28.93 -11.56 7.00
C LEU A 220 27.80 -11.98 6.06
N LEU A 221 26.82 -12.75 6.55
CA LEU A 221 25.65 -13.13 5.77
C LEU A 221 24.73 -11.94 5.48
N PHE A 222 24.61 -11.00 6.41
CA PHE A 222 23.82 -9.79 6.24
C PHE A 222 24.47 -8.82 5.24
N LEU A 223 25.81 -8.77 5.17
CA LEU A 223 26.51 -8.07 4.09
C LEU A 223 26.13 -8.64 2.72
N LEU A 224 26.00 -9.97 2.62
CA LEU A 224 25.52 -10.61 1.40
C LEU A 224 24.06 -10.23 1.08
N VAL A 225 23.18 -10.17 2.09
CA VAL A 225 21.80 -9.66 1.94
C VAL A 225 21.83 -8.24 1.35
N CYS A 226 22.63 -7.35 1.92
CA CYS A 226 22.78 -5.97 1.43
C CYS A 226 23.33 -5.92 0.00
N PHE A 227 24.32 -6.75 -0.32
CA PHE A 227 24.90 -6.85 -1.66
C PHE A 227 23.84 -7.23 -2.70
N PHE A 228 23.05 -8.28 -2.46
CA PHE A 228 21.95 -8.68 -3.35
C PHE A 228 20.89 -7.59 -3.45
N ALA A 229 20.51 -6.98 -2.32
CA ALA A 229 19.49 -5.95 -2.30
C ALA A 229 19.90 -4.73 -3.14
N ILE A 230 21.14 -4.26 -2.99
CA ILE A 230 21.69 -3.15 -3.76
C ILE A 230 21.86 -3.55 -5.24
N SER A 231 22.32 -4.76 -5.53
CA SER A 231 22.49 -5.24 -6.91
C SER A 231 21.17 -5.21 -7.68
N ILE A 232 20.09 -5.72 -7.09
CA ILE A 232 18.74 -5.68 -7.69
C ILE A 232 18.23 -4.24 -7.79
N TYR A 233 18.41 -3.42 -6.76
CA TYR A 233 18.00 -2.01 -6.79
C TYR A 233 18.64 -1.23 -7.95
N ASN A 234 19.88 -1.57 -8.32
CA ASN A 234 20.60 -0.93 -9.42
C ASN A 234 20.07 -1.26 -10.82
N ILE A 235 19.14 -2.23 -10.99
CA ILE A 235 18.45 -2.48 -12.27
C ILE A 235 17.76 -1.20 -12.78
N GLN A 236 17.35 -0.30 -11.88
CA GLN A 236 16.74 0.99 -12.24
C GLN A 236 17.68 1.93 -12.99
N ARG A 237 19.01 1.71 -12.98
CA ARG A 237 19.98 2.48 -13.77
C ARG A 237 19.83 2.30 -15.28
N LEU A 238 19.09 1.27 -15.71
CA LEU A 238 18.71 1.10 -17.11
C LEU A 238 17.81 2.23 -17.63
N SER A 239 17.28 3.08 -16.74
CA SER A 239 16.55 4.29 -17.07
C SER A 239 17.36 5.54 -16.76
N PRO A 240 17.35 6.57 -17.63
CA PRO A 240 18.00 7.85 -17.35
C PRO A 240 17.36 8.60 -16.17
N TYR A 241 16.13 8.24 -15.79
CA TYR A 241 15.34 8.96 -14.78
C TYR A 241 15.54 8.48 -13.33
N MET A 242 16.46 7.53 -13.07
CA MET A 242 16.66 7.01 -11.70
C MET A 242 16.95 8.10 -10.66
N HIS A 243 17.60 9.20 -11.06
CA HIS A 243 17.92 10.31 -10.17
C HIS A 243 16.68 11.06 -9.65
N TYR A 244 15.54 11.00 -10.35
CA TYR A 244 14.27 11.56 -9.87
C TYR A 244 13.75 10.86 -8.62
N ILE A 245 14.14 9.62 -8.34
CA ILE A 245 13.79 8.94 -7.09
C ILE A 245 14.28 9.76 -5.88
N ALA A 246 15.52 10.23 -5.92
CA ALA A 246 16.10 11.01 -4.83
C ALA A 246 15.40 12.37 -4.69
N GLN A 247 15.10 13.04 -5.82
CA GLN A 247 14.39 14.32 -5.85
C GLN A 247 12.98 14.19 -5.27
N LYS A 248 12.21 13.18 -5.72
CA LYS A 248 10.85 12.91 -5.24
C LYS A 248 10.84 12.54 -3.75
N ASN A 249 11.80 11.72 -3.28
CA ASN A 249 11.90 11.42 -1.85
C ASN A 249 12.11 12.70 -1.01
N GLY A 250 12.86 13.68 -1.53
CA GLY A 250 13.14 14.95 -0.85
C GLY A 250 11.90 15.82 -0.60
N THR A 251 10.75 15.54 -1.25
CA THR A 251 9.48 16.23 -0.98
C THR A 251 8.70 15.60 0.18
N PHE A 252 9.02 14.35 0.55
CA PHE A 252 8.32 13.62 1.62
C PHE A 252 9.19 13.40 2.86
N VAL A 253 10.51 13.32 2.68
CA VAL A 253 11.46 12.97 3.74
C VAL A 253 12.60 13.97 3.75
N ARG A 254 12.91 14.46 4.95
CA ARG A 254 14.01 15.38 5.22
C ARG A 254 15.34 14.69 5.03
N SER A 255 16.28 15.39 4.42
CA SER A 255 17.68 14.97 4.43
C SER A 255 18.29 15.11 5.83
N PHE A 256 19.38 14.38 6.08
CA PHE A 256 20.11 14.47 7.35
C PHE A 256 20.64 15.88 7.63
N SER A 257 21.05 16.61 6.59
CA SER A 257 21.51 17.99 6.72
C SER A 257 20.38 18.95 7.11
N GLN A 258 19.17 18.78 6.57
CA GLN A 258 17.98 19.54 6.98
C GLN A 258 17.62 19.24 8.44
N PHE A 259 17.66 17.97 8.84
CA PHE A 259 17.44 17.57 10.23
C PHE A 259 18.43 18.25 11.19
N LEU A 260 19.74 18.25 10.87
CA LEU A 260 20.74 18.91 11.72
C LEU A 260 20.52 20.41 11.87
N LYS A 261 19.97 21.07 10.84
CA LYS A 261 19.64 22.50 10.92
C LYS A 261 18.43 22.76 11.80
N ASN A 262 17.37 21.95 11.68
CA ASN A 262 16.11 22.13 12.39
C ASN A 262 15.56 20.82 12.99
N PRO A 263 16.15 20.26 14.05
CA PRO A 263 15.82 18.90 14.50
C PRO A 263 14.39 18.75 15.03
N MET A 264 13.76 19.83 15.50
CA MET A 264 12.40 19.82 16.08
C MET A 264 11.29 20.16 15.08
N GLU A 265 11.63 20.51 13.84
CA GLU A 265 10.65 20.90 12.81
C GLU A 265 9.65 19.77 12.54
N GLY A 266 8.35 20.05 12.75
CA GLY A 266 7.27 19.09 12.56
C GLY A 266 7.21 17.95 13.59
N LEU A 267 8.20 17.81 14.48
CA LEU A 267 8.34 16.65 15.36
C LEU A 267 7.12 16.45 16.28
N ILE A 268 6.65 17.52 16.94
CA ILE A 268 5.51 17.44 17.86
C ILE A 268 4.26 16.95 17.12
N TYR A 269 4.00 17.53 15.94
CA TYR A 269 2.88 17.13 15.10
C TYR A 269 2.98 15.65 14.69
N HIS A 270 4.14 15.19 14.20
CA HIS A 270 4.30 13.80 13.79
C HIS A 270 4.26 12.80 14.95
N LEU A 271 4.76 13.17 16.15
CA LEU A 271 4.65 12.33 17.35
C LEU A 271 3.19 12.09 17.74
N GLN A 272 2.29 13.03 17.44
CA GLN A 272 0.85 12.87 17.68
C GLN A 272 0.15 12.14 16.52
N ALA A 273 0.48 12.52 15.28
CA ALA A 273 -0.17 12.02 14.09
C ALA A 273 0.10 10.53 13.83
N VAL A 274 1.33 10.03 14.07
CA VAL A 274 1.64 8.60 13.80
C VAL A 274 0.79 7.67 14.68
N PRO A 275 0.73 7.83 16.02
CA PRO A 275 -0.19 7.04 16.84
C PRO A 275 -1.65 7.26 16.45
N GLU A 276 -2.08 8.49 16.18
CA GLU A 276 -3.46 8.75 15.76
C GLU A 276 -3.85 7.92 14.53
N TYR A 277 -3.05 7.96 13.47
CA TYR A 277 -3.29 7.22 12.23
C TYR A 277 -3.29 5.71 12.47
N VAL A 278 -2.31 5.20 13.22
CA VAL A 278 -2.22 3.77 13.54
C VAL A 278 -3.40 3.31 14.38
N PHE A 279 -3.85 4.10 15.35
CA PHE A 279 -4.99 3.74 16.17
C PHE A 279 -6.29 3.79 15.37
N ILE A 280 -6.61 4.90 14.71
CA ILE A 280 -7.87 5.05 13.97
C ILE A 280 -8.00 3.95 12.92
N GLU A 281 -7.03 3.81 12.01
CA GLU A 281 -7.17 2.89 10.88
C GLU A 281 -7.00 1.42 11.25
N SER A 282 -6.38 1.12 12.40
CA SER A 282 -6.39 -0.25 12.95
C SER A 282 -7.69 -0.62 13.67
N GLY A 283 -8.71 0.25 13.67
CA GLY A 283 -9.96 0.07 14.39
C GLY A 283 -9.83 0.31 15.90
N TYR A 284 -8.96 1.22 16.31
CA TYR A 284 -8.63 1.67 17.68
C TYR A 284 -8.05 0.61 18.63
N ILE A 285 -8.65 -0.57 18.71
CA ILE A 285 -8.38 -1.54 19.76
C ILE A 285 -7.17 -2.45 19.48
N LEU A 286 -6.83 -2.70 18.21
CA LEU A 286 -5.69 -3.56 17.85
C LEU A 286 -4.37 -3.09 18.47
N PRO A 287 -3.98 -1.80 18.40
CA PRO A 287 -2.77 -1.33 19.06
C PRO A 287 -2.75 -1.57 20.58
N PHE A 288 -3.87 -1.40 21.27
CA PHE A 288 -3.96 -1.70 22.70
C PHE A 288 -3.71 -3.18 23.00
N ILE A 289 -4.31 -4.09 22.21
CA ILE A 289 -4.06 -5.54 22.34
C ILE A 289 -2.59 -5.86 22.03
N GLY A 290 -2.01 -5.19 21.02
CA GLY A 290 -0.61 -5.31 20.66
C GLY A 290 0.35 -4.88 21.76
N LEU A 291 0.13 -3.71 22.36
CA LEU A 291 0.93 -3.19 23.47
C LEU A 291 0.80 -4.08 24.72
N PHE A 292 -0.40 -4.55 25.04
CA PHE A 292 -0.62 -5.52 26.10
C PHE A 292 0.12 -6.84 25.82
N GLY A 293 0.10 -7.30 24.57
CA GLY A 293 0.86 -8.45 24.10
C GLY A 293 2.37 -8.28 24.24
N LEU A 294 2.92 -7.09 23.93
CA LEU A 294 4.33 -6.78 24.15
C LEU A 294 4.69 -6.85 25.64
N TYR A 295 3.84 -6.32 26.51
CA TYR A 295 4.03 -6.42 27.96
C TYR A 295 4.06 -7.88 28.43
N LEU A 296 3.11 -8.71 27.99
CA LEU A 296 3.11 -10.14 28.32
C LEU A 296 4.33 -10.87 27.75
N LEU A 297 4.74 -10.52 26.53
CA LEU A 297 5.92 -11.10 25.90
C LEU A 297 7.19 -10.72 26.64
N PHE A 298 7.30 -9.48 27.13
CA PHE A 298 8.43 -9.02 27.93
C PHE A 298 8.60 -9.86 29.21
N LYS A 299 7.50 -10.32 29.82
CA LYS A 299 7.59 -11.23 30.97
C LYS A 299 8.10 -12.63 30.62
N LYS A 300 7.89 -13.11 29.38
CA LYS A 300 8.21 -14.48 28.97
C LYS A 300 9.52 -14.60 28.20
N ASP A 301 9.74 -13.72 27.24
CA ASP A 301 10.91 -13.66 26.36
C ASP A 301 11.31 -12.19 26.19
N ARG A 302 12.10 -11.69 27.14
CA ARG A 302 12.57 -10.30 27.18
C ARG A 302 13.31 -9.91 25.92
N ARG A 303 14.11 -10.81 25.32
CA ARG A 303 14.92 -10.48 24.14
C ARG A 303 14.05 -10.26 22.93
N LEU A 304 13.10 -11.17 22.70
CA LEU A 304 12.16 -11.01 21.61
C LEU A 304 11.34 -9.74 21.81
N ALA A 305 10.80 -9.52 23.02
CA ALA A 305 10.04 -8.30 23.33
C ALA A 305 10.85 -7.02 23.08
N ILE A 306 12.08 -6.94 23.57
CA ILE A 306 12.98 -5.80 23.35
C ILE A 306 13.23 -5.60 21.85
N TYR A 307 13.47 -6.67 21.10
CA TYR A 307 13.64 -6.59 19.65
C TYR A 307 12.40 -6.02 18.95
N LEU A 308 11.19 -6.53 19.26
CA LEU A 308 9.95 -6.00 18.68
C LEU A 308 9.72 -4.54 19.11
N SER A 309 9.99 -4.19 20.37
CA SER A 309 9.87 -2.83 20.89
C SER A 309 10.84 -1.86 20.22
N ILE A 310 12.08 -2.28 19.93
CA ILE A 310 13.03 -1.45 19.19
C ILE A 310 12.55 -1.23 17.75
N TRP A 311 12.06 -2.26 17.07
CA TRP A 311 11.44 -2.05 15.74
C TRP A 311 10.30 -1.05 15.80
N LEU A 312 9.42 -1.16 16.79
CA LEU A 312 8.28 -0.27 16.98
C LEU A 312 8.72 1.17 17.27
N ILE A 313 9.55 1.36 18.29
CA ILE A 313 9.96 2.69 18.76
C ILE A 313 10.89 3.37 17.75
N THR A 314 11.90 2.66 17.23
CA THR A 314 12.86 3.25 16.30
C THR A 314 12.21 3.62 14.97
N SER A 315 11.31 2.79 14.43
CA SER A 315 10.61 3.16 13.19
C SER A 315 9.65 4.33 13.39
N TYR A 316 8.91 4.36 14.50
CA TYR A 316 8.08 5.50 14.90
C TYR A 316 8.89 6.79 15.01
N LEU A 317 10.00 6.78 15.74
CA LEU A 317 10.85 7.96 15.92
C LEU A 317 11.48 8.42 14.60
N ILE A 318 11.96 7.50 13.76
CA ILE A 318 12.52 7.85 12.45
C ILE A 318 11.46 8.53 11.58
N ILE A 319 10.24 7.98 11.51
CA ILE A 319 9.16 8.61 10.75
C ILE A 319 8.84 9.99 11.33
N ALA A 320 8.71 10.10 12.65
CA ALA A 320 8.33 11.36 13.29
C ALA A 320 9.37 12.48 13.07
N VAL A 321 10.65 12.13 13.07
CA VAL A 321 11.76 13.09 12.90
C VAL A 321 11.98 13.48 11.44
N PHE A 322 11.90 12.51 10.52
CA PHE A 322 12.33 12.71 9.14
C PHE A 322 11.19 12.99 8.16
N SER A 323 9.91 12.87 8.54
CA SER A 323 8.82 13.18 7.60
C SER A 323 8.68 14.69 7.37
N ILE A 324 8.40 15.08 6.12
CA ILE A 324 7.91 16.42 5.74
C ILE A 324 6.40 16.37 5.59
N VAL A 325 5.92 15.36 4.86
CA VAL A 325 4.50 15.08 4.65
C VAL A 325 4.22 13.68 5.14
N LEU A 326 3.29 13.55 6.07
CA LEU A 326 2.91 12.28 6.68
C LEU A 326 1.47 11.94 6.27
N TYR A 327 1.30 10.79 5.63
CA TYR A 327 -0.01 10.20 5.39
C TYR A 327 -0.12 8.87 6.14
N PRO A 328 -1.33 8.47 6.59
CA PRO A 328 -1.56 7.17 7.21
C PRO A 328 -0.94 6.00 6.45
N ARG A 329 -1.09 5.92 5.11
CA ARG A 329 -0.46 4.85 4.31
C ARG A 329 1.05 4.67 4.51
N TYR A 330 1.78 5.68 4.98
CA TYR A 330 3.23 5.60 5.23
C TYR A 330 3.62 4.87 6.51
N VAL A 331 2.67 4.67 7.44
CA VAL A 331 2.92 4.08 8.76
C VAL A 331 2.14 2.79 9.01
N ASN A 332 1.50 2.23 7.98
CA ASN A 332 0.71 1.00 8.08
C ASN A 332 1.48 -0.21 8.62
N PHE A 333 2.78 -0.29 8.37
CA PHE A 333 3.65 -1.35 8.88
C PHE A 333 3.79 -1.32 10.41
N ILE A 334 3.53 -0.18 11.07
CA ILE A 334 3.49 -0.08 12.54
C ILE A 334 2.30 -0.87 13.10
N ALA A 335 1.14 -0.82 12.44
CA ALA A 335 0.02 -1.69 12.79
C ALA A 335 0.38 -3.16 12.59
N MET A 336 1.19 -3.48 11.58
CA MET A 336 1.63 -4.85 11.30
C MET A 336 2.61 -5.35 12.37
N LEU A 337 3.50 -4.50 12.87
CA LEU A 337 4.34 -4.77 14.04
C LEU A 337 3.51 -5.13 15.27
N LEU A 338 2.33 -4.51 15.44
CA LEU A 338 1.44 -4.72 16.59
C LEU A 338 0.56 -5.98 16.47
N ILE A 339 0.32 -6.52 15.27
CA ILE A 339 -0.40 -7.81 15.08
C ILE A 339 0.33 -8.95 15.79
N VAL A 340 1.65 -9.03 15.66
CA VAL A 340 2.45 -10.15 16.20
C VAL A 340 2.35 -10.25 17.73
N PRO A 341 2.57 -9.18 18.52
CA PRO A 341 2.33 -9.24 19.94
C PRO A 341 0.84 -9.33 20.30
N ALA A 342 -0.09 -8.75 19.54
CA ALA A 342 -1.53 -8.93 19.78
C ALA A 342 -1.92 -10.41 19.70
N THR A 343 -1.37 -11.12 18.71
CA THR A 343 -1.48 -12.57 18.54
C THR A 343 -0.92 -13.33 19.74
N TYR A 344 0.23 -12.89 20.26
CA TYR A 344 0.81 -13.46 21.47
C TYR A 344 -0.12 -13.27 22.69
N ALA A 345 -0.71 -12.09 22.88
CA ALA A 345 -1.68 -11.84 23.96
C ALA A 345 -2.85 -12.84 23.92
N VAL A 346 -3.60 -12.88 22.82
CA VAL A 346 -4.83 -13.70 22.73
C VAL A 346 -4.55 -15.21 22.81
N THR A 347 -3.34 -15.65 22.50
CA THR A 347 -2.95 -17.07 22.62
C THR A 347 -2.51 -17.47 24.01
N ARG A 348 -2.03 -16.53 24.84
CA ARG A 348 -1.41 -16.81 26.13
C ARG A 348 -2.28 -16.52 27.35
N VAL A 349 -3.21 -15.59 27.23
CA VAL A 349 -4.17 -15.32 28.30
C VAL A 349 -5.19 -16.45 28.47
N ASN A 350 -5.92 -16.44 29.59
CA ASN A 350 -7.00 -17.40 29.81
C ASN A 350 -8.11 -17.28 28.75
N LYS A 351 -8.93 -18.34 28.60
CA LYS A 351 -9.94 -18.41 27.53
C LYS A 351 -10.99 -17.30 27.61
N VAL A 352 -11.35 -16.84 28.81
CA VAL A 352 -12.35 -15.79 29.01
C VAL A 352 -11.79 -14.47 28.49
N LEU A 353 -10.63 -14.04 28.97
CA LEU A 353 -10.00 -12.80 28.52
C LEU A 353 -9.68 -12.83 27.03
N SER A 354 -9.20 -13.96 26.49
CA SER A 354 -8.97 -14.12 25.05
C SER A 354 -10.25 -13.84 24.24
N ARG A 355 -11.37 -14.47 24.62
CA ARG A 355 -12.69 -14.25 23.98
C ARG A 355 -13.15 -12.80 24.10
N THR A 356 -13.02 -12.20 25.28
CA THR A 356 -13.38 -10.79 25.49
C THR A 356 -12.57 -9.87 24.58
N LEU A 357 -11.25 -10.04 24.50
CA LEU A 357 -10.40 -9.23 23.62
C LEU A 357 -10.79 -9.40 22.15
N ILE A 358 -11.11 -10.62 21.71
CA ILE A 358 -11.55 -10.89 20.34
C ILE A 358 -12.93 -10.27 20.05
N ILE A 359 -13.89 -10.39 20.97
CA ILE A 359 -15.23 -9.81 20.80
C ILE A 359 -15.12 -8.28 20.70
N ILE A 360 -14.37 -7.64 21.61
CA ILE A 360 -14.14 -6.19 21.55
C ILE A 360 -13.47 -5.83 20.23
N TYR A 361 -12.44 -6.58 19.82
CA TYR A 361 -11.81 -6.36 18.51
C TYR A 361 -12.80 -6.40 17.35
N ILE A 362 -13.63 -7.45 17.25
CA ILE A 362 -14.64 -7.59 16.21
C ILE A 362 -15.64 -6.44 16.22
N LEU A 363 -16.11 -6.01 17.40
CA LEU A 363 -17.07 -4.91 17.54
C LEU A 363 -16.51 -3.59 16.99
N PHE A 364 -15.25 -3.28 17.30
CA PHE A 364 -14.61 -2.06 16.83
C PHE A 364 -14.29 -2.06 15.33
N VAL A 365 -13.78 -3.19 14.80
CA VAL A 365 -13.46 -3.26 13.35
C VAL A 365 -14.69 -3.49 12.48
N GLY A 366 -15.80 -3.99 13.05
CA GLY A 366 -17.01 -4.36 12.31
C GLY A 366 -17.61 -3.21 11.50
N TYR A 367 -17.84 -2.05 12.13
CA TYR A 367 -18.37 -0.87 11.43
C TYR A 367 -17.40 -0.33 10.37
N PHE A 368 -16.10 -0.29 10.70
CA PHE A 368 -15.07 0.17 9.77
C PHE A 368 -15.00 -0.74 8.54
N ASN A 369 -14.96 -2.06 8.73
CA ASN A 369 -14.94 -3.00 7.61
C ASN A 369 -16.23 -2.95 6.80
N TYR A 370 -17.39 -2.81 7.44
CA TYR A 370 -18.66 -2.65 6.74
C TYR A 370 -18.64 -1.43 5.81
N THR A 371 -18.18 -0.28 6.30
CA THR A 371 -18.09 0.95 5.48
C THR A 371 -17.06 0.83 4.35
N ILE A 372 -15.90 0.19 4.58
CA ILE A 372 -14.91 -0.09 3.52
C ILE A 372 -15.50 -0.98 2.42
N LEU A 373 -16.39 -1.91 2.75
CA LEU A 373 -16.94 -2.88 1.79
C LEU A 373 -18.22 -2.40 1.10
N PHE A 374 -19.03 -1.59 1.77
CA PHE A 374 -20.41 -1.30 1.33
C PHE A 374 -20.85 0.17 1.42
N ASP A 375 -20.24 0.99 2.28
CA ASP A 375 -20.64 2.40 2.47
C ASP A 375 -19.41 3.32 2.49
N PHE A 376 -18.83 3.51 1.30
CA PHE A 376 -17.57 4.21 1.09
C PHE A 376 -17.57 5.67 1.57
N LYS A 377 -18.76 6.28 1.66
CA LYS A 377 -18.92 7.68 2.10
C LYS A 377 -18.71 7.85 3.60
N LYS A 378 -18.85 6.77 4.37
CA LYS A 378 -18.81 6.78 5.84
C LYS A 378 -17.61 6.06 6.43
N ILE A 379 -16.61 5.71 5.61
CA ILE A 379 -15.39 5.09 6.13
C ILE A 379 -14.79 6.03 7.18
N PRO A 380 -14.56 5.58 8.42
CA PRO A 380 -14.11 6.45 9.52
C PRO A 380 -12.60 6.69 9.46
N PHE A 381 -12.12 7.26 8.34
CA PHE A 381 -10.73 7.69 8.18
C PHE A 381 -10.38 8.88 9.07
N PRO A 382 -9.08 9.06 9.41
CA PRO A 382 -8.59 10.34 9.90
C PRO A 382 -8.84 11.45 8.86
N GLU A 383 -8.87 12.70 9.31
CA GLU A 383 -9.26 13.85 8.48
C GLU A 383 -8.46 13.97 7.17
N ILE A 384 -7.16 13.67 7.23
CA ILE A 384 -6.28 13.73 6.06
C ILE A 384 -6.71 12.73 4.96
N ASP A 385 -7.11 11.51 5.34
CA ASP A 385 -7.55 10.46 4.42
C ASP A 385 -9.00 10.65 3.99
N GLN A 386 -9.85 11.28 4.83
CA GLN A 386 -11.15 11.81 4.39
C GLN A 386 -10.97 12.79 3.24
N GLY A 387 -9.98 13.68 3.35
CA GLY A 387 -9.62 14.63 2.29
C GLY A 387 -9.09 13.94 1.03
N GLN A 388 -8.25 12.90 1.17
CA GLN A 388 -7.65 12.25 0.00
C GLN A 388 -8.60 11.32 -0.76
N TYR A 389 -9.33 10.47 -0.04
CA TYR A 389 -10.04 9.36 -0.66
C TYR A 389 -11.55 9.60 -0.82
N ILE A 390 -12.14 10.50 -0.03
CA ILE A 390 -13.60 10.68 0.01
C ILE A 390 -14.01 12.07 -0.50
N ASN A 391 -13.47 13.14 0.07
CA ASN A 391 -14.04 14.49 -0.04
C ASN A 391 -13.25 15.46 -0.92
N GLY A 392 -11.94 15.28 -1.09
CA GLY A 392 -11.09 16.16 -1.87
C GLY A 392 -11.04 15.79 -3.36
N GLY A 393 -10.36 16.63 -4.13
CA GLY A 393 -10.30 16.50 -5.59
C GLY A 393 -9.62 15.21 -6.08
N ASN A 394 -8.76 14.60 -5.27
CA ASN A 394 -8.11 13.33 -5.63
C ASN A 394 -9.05 12.12 -5.56
N SER A 395 -10.28 12.29 -5.06
CA SER A 395 -11.31 11.25 -5.05
C SER A 395 -12.09 11.26 -6.37
N GLY A 396 -12.11 10.14 -7.09
CA GLY A 396 -12.67 10.02 -8.44
C GLY A 396 -14.19 9.82 -8.54
N TRP A 397 -14.99 10.30 -7.57
CA TRP A 397 -16.46 10.25 -7.71
C TRP A 397 -16.91 10.91 -9.02
N GLY A 398 -17.72 10.20 -9.81
CA GLY A 398 -18.25 10.66 -11.09
C GLY A 398 -17.40 10.27 -12.31
N ALA A 399 -16.16 9.78 -12.12
CA ALA A 399 -15.24 9.54 -13.23
C ALA A 399 -15.73 8.44 -14.18
N GLN A 400 -16.26 7.34 -13.64
CA GLN A 400 -16.81 6.25 -14.45
C GLN A 400 -18.06 6.73 -15.21
N GLU A 401 -18.96 7.44 -14.53
CA GLU A 401 -20.20 7.95 -15.09
C GLU A 401 -19.94 8.97 -16.22
N ILE A 402 -18.91 9.81 -16.10
CA ILE A 402 -18.49 10.73 -17.16
C ILE A 402 -18.09 9.95 -18.41
N ILE A 403 -17.33 8.87 -18.26
CA ILE A 403 -16.89 8.05 -19.40
C ILE A 403 -18.06 7.26 -20.00
N GLU A 404 -19.02 6.83 -19.20
CA GLU A 404 -20.27 6.24 -19.70
C GLU A 404 -21.09 7.26 -20.51
N ILE A 405 -21.23 8.50 -20.05
CA ILE A 405 -21.87 9.59 -20.81
C ILE A 405 -21.11 9.87 -22.11
N ALA A 406 -19.78 9.93 -22.05
CA ALA A 406 -18.93 10.12 -23.22
C ALA A 406 -19.09 8.98 -24.23
N ARG A 407 -19.20 7.73 -23.77
CA ARG A 407 -19.41 6.56 -24.63
C ARG A 407 -20.74 6.59 -25.37
N GLU A 408 -21.81 7.04 -24.71
CA GLU A 408 -23.11 7.25 -25.35
C GLU A 408 -23.06 8.34 -26.43
N LYS A 409 -22.45 9.48 -26.11
CA LYS A 409 -22.19 10.58 -27.06
C LYS A 409 -21.35 10.11 -28.26
N ALA A 410 -20.33 9.31 -27.97
CA ALA A 410 -19.40 8.74 -28.94
C ALA A 410 -20.05 7.81 -29.96
N LYS A 411 -21.32 7.38 -29.79
CA LYS A 411 -22.07 6.62 -30.81
C LYS A 411 -22.35 7.45 -32.07
N SER A 412 -22.58 8.75 -31.90
CA SER A 412 -22.89 9.67 -33.01
C SER A 412 -21.65 10.26 -33.67
N LYS A 413 -20.68 10.70 -32.86
CA LYS A 413 -19.47 11.41 -33.30
C LYS A 413 -18.36 11.19 -32.27
N PRO A 414 -17.08 11.04 -32.67
CA PRO A 414 -15.99 10.83 -31.72
C PRO A 414 -15.95 11.90 -30.62
N VAL A 415 -15.56 11.51 -29.41
CA VAL A 415 -15.52 12.41 -28.25
C VAL A 415 -14.08 12.75 -27.89
N LEU A 416 -13.81 14.04 -27.72
CA LEU A 416 -12.58 14.55 -27.13
C LEU A 416 -12.91 15.11 -25.74
N ILE A 417 -12.25 14.62 -24.70
CA ILE A 417 -12.37 15.13 -23.34
C ILE A 417 -11.15 15.98 -23.02
N LEU A 418 -11.39 17.25 -22.66
CA LEU A 418 -10.39 18.16 -22.10
C LEU A 418 -10.46 18.05 -20.58
N ALA A 419 -9.42 17.49 -19.97
CA ALA A 419 -9.36 17.21 -18.55
C ALA A 419 -8.47 18.24 -17.83
N GLU A 420 -8.91 18.72 -16.66
CA GLU A 420 -8.09 19.53 -15.76
C GLU A 420 -6.96 18.68 -15.16
N GLY A 421 -5.77 18.79 -15.76
CA GLY A 421 -4.56 18.10 -15.35
C GLY A 421 -4.41 16.68 -15.89
N ASP A 422 -3.17 16.28 -16.08
CA ASP A 422 -2.71 14.89 -16.17
C ASP A 422 -1.77 14.56 -14.98
N PHE A 423 -1.09 13.42 -15.01
CA PHE A 423 -0.10 13.07 -13.98
C PHE A 423 -0.69 12.86 -12.58
N GLY A 424 -1.67 11.95 -12.49
CA GLY A 424 -2.39 11.60 -11.25
C GLY A 424 -3.65 12.44 -11.01
N MET A 425 -3.99 13.30 -11.96
CA MET A 425 -5.19 14.15 -11.95
C MET A 425 -6.30 13.60 -12.86
N SER A 426 -7.26 14.45 -13.23
CA SER A 426 -8.49 14.06 -13.93
C SER A 426 -8.24 13.28 -15.22
N GLY A 427 -7.24 13.66 -16.01
CA GLY A 427 -6.93 12.98 -17.28
C GLY A 427 -6.55 11.51 -17.09
N ASP A 428 -5.65 11.23 -16.14
CA ASP A 428 -5.22 9.86 -15.84
C ASP A 428 -6.35 9.05 -15.21
N VAL A 429 -7.12 9.66 -14.29
CA VAL A 429 -8.28 9.06 -13.64
C VAL A 429 -9.34 8.62 -14.67
N LEU A 430 -9.69 9.50 -15.59
CA LEU A 430 -10.68 9.21 -16.64
C LEU A 430 -10.15 8.15 -17.63
N SER A 431 -8.86 8.18 -17.95
CA SER A 431 -8.23 7.21 -18.88
C SER A 431 -8.28 5.76 -18.41
N VAL A 432 -8.47 5.52 -17.11
CA VAL A 432 -8.63 4.16 -16.57
C VAL A 432 -9.90 3.50 -17.11
N PHE A 433 -10.98 4.26 -17.29
CA PHE A 433 -12.28 3.74 -17.71
C PHE A 433 -12.49 3.71 -19.23
N VAL A 434 -11.53 4.22 -20.01
CA VAL A 434 -11.54 4.15 -21.48
C VAL A 434 -11.03 2.77 -21.92
N ASN A 435 -11.83 2.10 -22.75
CA ASN A 435 -11.50 0.82 -23.38
C ASN A 435 -10.84 1.03 -24.75
N GLU A 436 -10.09 0.04 -25.24
CA GLU A 436 -9.34 0.14 -26.50
C GLU A 436 -10.21 0.49 -27.72
N ASN A 437 -11.46 0.02 -27.74
CA ASN A 437 -12.41 0.26 -28.84
C ASN A 437 -13.26 1.53 -28.66
N ASP A 438 -13.09 2.29 -27.57
CA ASP A 438 -13.85 3.50 -27.35
C ASP A 438 -13.39 4.60 -28.32
N ARG A 439 -14.34 5.29 -28.97
CA ARG A 439 -14.06 6.50 -29.78
C ARG A 439 -13.92 7.75 -28.89
N ILE A 440 -13.13 7.62 -27.82
CA ILE A 440 -12.94 8.63 -26.79
C ILE A 440 -11.44 8.92 -26.69
N ASN A 441 -11.05 10.18 -26.86
CA ASN A 441 -9.70 10.65 -26.60
C ASN A 441 -9.69 11.61 -25.41
N ILE A 442 -8.65 11.58 -24.59
CA ILE A 442 -8.51 12.43 -23.41
C ILE A 442 -7.23 13.24 -23.55
N LYS A 443 -7.34 14.57 -23.42
CA LYS A 443 -6.20 15.49 -23.35
C LYS A 443 -6.23 16.21 -21.99
N GLY A 444 -5.19 16.02 -21.20
CA GLY A 444 -4.99 16.76 -19.95
C GLY A 444 -4.38 18.14 -20.23
N TYR A 445 -4.84 19.16 -19.49
CA TYR A 445 -4.28 20.51 -19.51
C TYR A 445 -4.07 21.01 -18.09
N TRP A 446 -2.89 21.56 -17.81
CA TRP A 446 -2.60 22.22 -16.54
C TRP A 446 -1.87 23.56 -16.75
N PRO A 447 -2.52 24.71 -16.48
CA PRO A 447 -3.93 24.87 -16.13
C PRO A 447 -4.87 24.68 -17.33
N LEU A 448 -6.11 24.22 -17.10
CA LEU A 448 -7.19 24.24 -18.09
C LEU A 448 -7.90 25.60 -18.07
N ASN A 449 -7.30 26.58 -18.75
CA ASN A 449 -7.74 27.98 -18.82
C ASN A 449 -8.58 28.28 -20.07
N LYS A 450 -9.09 29.53 -20.18
CA LYS A 450 -9.91 29.99 -21.31
C LYS A 450 -9.18 29.85 -22.66
N GLU A 451 -7.89 30.18 -22.71
CA GLU A 451 -7.08 30.07 -23.93
C GLU A 451 -7.00 28.62 -24.43
N ALA A 452 -6.80 27.67 -23.51
CA ALA A 452 -6.81 26.25 -23.84
C ALA A 452 -8.16 25.84 -24.43
N LEU A 453 -9.28 26.28 -23.85
CA LEU A 453 -10.63 25.99 -24.37
C LEU A 453 -10.85 26.59 -25.77
N ILE A 454 -10.52 27.87 -25.97
CA ILE A 454 -10.65 28.55 -27.27
C ILE A 454 -9.81 27.84 -28.33
N SER A 455 -8.57 27.45 -28.00
CA SER A 455 -7.68 26.74 -28.93
C SER A 455 -8.25 25.41 -29.45
N GLN A 456 -9.17 24.79 -28.68
CA GLN A 456 -9.81 23.52 -29.02
C GLN A 456 -11.20 23.69 -29.66
N GLN A 457 -11.73 24.90 -29.85
CA GLN A 457 -13.02 25.09 -30.54
C GLN A 457 -12.99 24.55 -31.98
N LYS A 458 -11.83 24.58 -32.64
CA LYS A 458 -11.65 23.94 -33.96
C LYS A 458 -11.99 22.45 -33.97
N GLU A 459 -11.83 21.76 -32.84
CA GLU A 459 -12.13 20.32 -32.70
C GLU A 459 -13.63 20.06 -32.73
N LEU A 460 -14.49 21.06 -32.51
CA LEU A 460 -15.95 20.92 -32.58
C LEU A 460 -16.43 20.51 -33.99
N ALA A 461 -15.64 20.79 -35.03
CA ALA A 461 -15.95 20.37 -36.40
C ALA A 461 -15.93 18.83 -36.54
N SER A 462 -14.94 18.16 -35.97
CA SER A 462 -14.72 16.71 -36.11
C SER A 462 -15.09 15.88 -34.88
N ASN A 463 -15.19 16.50 -33.70
CA ASN A 463 -15.46 15.83 -32.43
C ASN A 463 -16.67 16.44 -31.69
N GLN A 464 -17.23 15.70 -30.73
CA GLN A 464 -17.92 16.30 -29.58
C GLN A 464 -16.88 16.57 -28.51
N VAL A 465 -16.82 17.81 -28.01
CA VAL A 465 -15.79 18.20 -27.05
C VAL A 465 -16.41 18.37 -25.67
N LEU A 466 -15.99 17.51 -24.74
CA LEU A 466 -16.37 17.55 -23.34
C LEU A 466 -15.24 18.14 -22.51
N VAL A 467 -15.57 18.78 -21.40
CA VAL A 467 -14.61 19.43 -20.52
C VAL A 467 -14.87 18.99 -19.08
N VAL A 468 -13.82 18.56 -18.39
CA VAL A 468 -13.91 18.05 -17.01
C VAL A 468 -13.04 18.87 -16.07
N TYR A 469 -13.68 19.45 -15.06
CA TYR A 469 -13.03 20.14 -13.95
C TYR A 469 -13.19 19.35 -12.65
N ILE A 470 -12.18 19.36 -11.79
CA ILE A 470 -12.21 18.67 -10.49
C ILE A 470 -12.00 19.64 -9.32
N TYR A 471 -11.13 20.63 -9.50
CA TYR A 471 -10.64 21.45 -8.38
C TYR A 471 -11.29 22.82 -8.29
N LYS A 472 -11.99 23.26 -9.34
CA LYS A 472 -12.62 24.60 -9.38
C LYS A 472 -13.89 24.67 -8.55
N LYS A 473 -13.92 25.63 -7.61
CA LYS A 473 -15.13 25.97 -6.83
C LYS A 473 -16.08 26.88 -7.60
N SER A 474 -15.55 27.70 -8.50
CA SER A 474 -16.30 28.61 -9.36
C SER A 474 -15.66 28.68 -10.74
N TYR A 475 -16.47 29.05 -11.73
CA TYR A 475 -16.08 29.18 -13.12
C TYR A 475 -16.19 30.65 -13.52
N GLU A 476 -15.32 31.10 -14.42
CA GLU A 476 -15.49 32.42 -15.03
C GLU A 476 -16.81 32.44 -15.81
N PRO A 477 -17.63 33.51 -15.70
CA PRO A 477 -18.94 33.58 -16.37
C PRO A 477 -18.86 33.45 -17.89
N ASP A 478 -17.74 33.88 -18.49
CA ASP A 478 -17.57 34.02 -19.94
C ASP A 478 -16.84 32.83 -20.59
N LEU A 479 -16.80 31.67 -19.92
CA LEU A 479 -16.26 30.46 -20.52
C LEU A 479 -17.26 29.91 -21.55
N PRO A 480 -16.80 29.44 -22.72
CA PRO A 480 -17.68 28.84 -23.72
C PRO A 480 -18.08 27.42 -23.30
N LEU A 481 -18.75 27.27 -22.16
CA LEU A 481 -19.05 26.00 -21.53
C LEU A 481 -20.53 25.90 -21.16
N LYS A 482 -21.12 24.75 -21.45
CA LYS A 482 -22.47 24.39 -20.98
C LYS A 482 -22.37 23.23 -20.00
N LEU A 483 -22.82 23.44 -18.76
CA LEU A 483 -22.82 22.38 -17.75
C LEU A 483 -23.75 21.24 -18.18
N ILE A 484 -23.22 20.02 -18.25
CA ILE A 484 -24.00 18.80 -18.49
C ILE A 484 -24.42 18.19 -17.16
N LYS A 485 -23.45 17.97 -16.26
CA LYS A 485 -23.69 17.29 -14.98
C LYS A 485 -22.62 17.61 -13.95
N ARG A 486 -23.03 17.69 -12.68
CA ARG A 486 -22.18 17.91 -11.51
C ARG A 486 -22.19 16.66 -10.64
N PHE A 487 -21.00 16.20 -10.24
CA PHE A 487 -20.81 15.03 -9.36
C PHE A 487 -20.23 15.50 -8.02
N PRO A 488 -21.09 15.88 -7.05
CA PRO A 488 -20.62 16.37 -5.75
C PRO A 488 -19.94 15.27 -4.95
N LYS A 489 -18.86 15.63 -4.25
CA LYS A 489 -18.25 14.74 -3.24
C LYS A 489 -19.16 14.63 -2.02
N PRO A 490 -19.03 13.61 -1.16
CA PRO A 490 -20.01 13.32 -0.09
C PRO A 490 -20.30 14.47 0.87
N LYS A 491 -19.30 15.29 1.23
CA LYS A 491 -19.48 16.50 2.05
C LYS A 491 -19.82 17.77 1.25
N GLY A 492 -19.89 17.71 -0.08
CA GLY A 492 -20.26 18.84 -0.95
C GLY A 492 -19.20 19.94 -1.11
N GLU A 493 -18.01 19.79 -0.52
CA GLU A 493 -16.94 20.81 -0.54
C GLU A 493 -16.31 21.00 -1.92
N THR A 494 -16.29 19.93 -2.74
CA THR A 494 -15.80 19.92 -4.12
C THR A 494 -16.69 19.03 -5.00
N SER A 495 -16.49 19.06 -6.31
CA SER A 495 -17.21 18.24 -7.27
C SER A 495 -16.39 17.99 -8.52
N MET A 496 -16.68 16.89 -9.21
CA MET A 496 -16.20 16.68 -10.58
C MET A 496 -17.32 17.15 -11.52
N ASP A 497 -17.03 18.13 -12.37
CA ASP A 497 -18.05 18.81 -13.17
C ASP A 497 -17.77 18.57 -14.65
N LEU A 498 -18.81 18.11 -15.36
CA LEU A 498 -18.78 17.79 -16.78
C LEU A 498 -19.50 18.87 -17.57
N PHE A 499 -18.81 19.43 -18.55
CA PHE A 499 -19.32 20.45 -19.46
C PHE A 499 -19.22 20.01 -20.93
N GLU A 500 -20.00 20.66 -21.78
CA GLU A 500 -19.84 20.68 -23.23
C GLU A 500 -19.15 21.98 -23.64
N LEU A 501 -18.15 21.89 -24.52
CA LEU A 501 -17.52 23.08 -25.11
C LEU A 501 -18.44 23.67 -26.18
N MET A 502 -18.70 24.96 -26.09
CA MET A 502 -19.52 25.72 -27.01
C MET A 502 -18.66 26.43 -28.08
N PRO A 503 -19.22 26.71 -29.28
CA PRO A 503 -18.56 27.48 -30.33
C PRO A 503 -18.15 28.89 -29.92
#